data_AF-A0A939VIZ8-F1
#
_entry.id   AF-A0A939VIZ8-F1
#
_cell.length_a   1.000
_cell.length_b   1.000
_cell.length_c   1.000
_cell.angle_alpha   90.00
_cell.angle_beta   90.00
_cell.angle_gamma   90.00
#
_symmetry.space_group_name_H-M   'P 1'
#
loop_
_entity.id
_entity.type
_entity.pdbx_description
1 polymer ?
#
loop_
_entity_poly.entity_id
_entity_poly.type
_entity_poly.pdbx_seq_one_letter_code
_entity_poly.pdbx_strand_id
1 'polypeptide(L)'
;MKNNEYHIINEVFNARLEDQINGTLMAGYIYELGMPGNILQSTGFPYEPIQLSARQLNMKSVDKNHPFRIEAVKNLVVALQNPIGVFSYGDKSKSQNVIVELQYRNKNFLVGVHFNTPNANFISVSNIRGLFPKDNHEWINWIVQGKALYINKKKIQKLIDIQGINHSEPTYLDLNLATKIVKEFKNPTKNINNYSDKNKGSGTDCFANALAPIPKPKSTAKVTKN
;
A
#
# COMPACT_ATOMS: atom_id res chain seq x y z
N MET A 1 -21.22 -4.37 2.60
CA MET A 1 -21.01 -4.56 1.14
C MET A 1 -19.61 -4.15 0.67
N LYS A 2 -18.95 -3.10 1.19
CA LYS A 2 -17.57 -2.69 0.80
C LYS A 2 -16.45 -3.72 1.05
N ASN A 3 -16.56 -4.57 2.08
CA ASN A 3 -15.53 -5.58 2.35
C ASN A 3 -15.41 -6.65 1.25
N ASN A 4 -16.46 -6.89 0.47
CA ASN A 4 -16.43 -7.86 -0.62
C ASN A 4 -15.65 -7.32 -1.84
N GLU A 5 -15.73 -6.01 -2.08
CA GLU A 5 -15.05 -5.36 -3.21
C GLU A 5 -13.53 -5.43 -3.09
N TYR A 6 -12.96 -5.05 -1.93
CA TYR A 6 -11.52 -5.15 -1.72
C TYR A 6 -11.01 -6.59 -1.73
N HIS A 7 -11.85 -7.57 -1.38
CA HIS A 7 -11.49 -8.98 -1.47
C HIS A 7 -11.29 -9.40 -2.93
N ILE A 8 -12.24 -9.06 -3.80
CA ILE A 8 -12.17 -9.37 -5.24
C ILE A 8 -10.97 -8.67 -5.88
N ILE A 9 -10.77 -7.38 -5.60
CA ILE A 9 -9.61 -6.63 -6.12
C ILE A 9 -8.30 -7.27 -5.64
N ASN A 10 -8.25 -7.73 -4.39
CA ASN A 10 -7.08 -8.39 -3.82
C ASN A 10 -6.79 -9.76 -4.45
N GLU A 11 -7.83 -10.55 -4.76
CA GLU A 11 -7.69 -11.81 -5.49
C GLU A 11 -7.14 -11.58 -6.90
N VAL A 12 -7.68 -10.58 -7.62
CA VAL A 12 -7.17 -10.19 -8.94
C VAL A 12 -5.71 -9.71 -8.83
N PHE A 13 -5.40 -8.86 -7.86
CA PHE A 13 -4.03 -8.41 -7.61
C PHE A 13 -3.08 -9.60 -7.39
N ASN A 14 -3.46 -10.55 -6.53
CA ASN A 14 -2.63 -11.72 -6.22
C ASN A 14 -2.42 -12.64 -7.44
N ALA A 15 -3.47 -12.87 -8.24
CA ALA A 15 -3.36 -13.66 -9.47
C ALA A 15 -2.42 -13.00 -10.48
N ARG A 16 -2.50 -11.68 -10.63
CA ARG A 16 -1.62 -10.91 -11.53
C ARG A 16 -0.20 -10.79 -11.01
N LEU A 17 -0.03 -10.79 -9.69
CA LEU A 17 1.28 -10.89 -9.04
C LEU A 17 1.96 -12.22 -9.40
N GLU A 18 1.20 -13.33 -9.39
CA GLU A 18 1.69 -14.65 -9.82
C GLU A 18 2.06 -14.66 -11.30
N ASP A 19 1.24 -14.06 -12.18
CA ASP A 19 1.60 -13.86 -13.59
C ASP A 19 2.93 -13.08 -13.74
N GLN A 20 3.16 -12.07 -12.89
CA GLN A 20 4.41 -11.29 -12.93
C GLN A 20 5.62 -12.12 -12.52
N ILE A 21 5.48 -12.90 -11.46
CA ILE A 21 6.53 -13.79 -10.94
C ILE A 21 6.89 -14.85 -12.00
N ASN A 22 5.89 -15.37 -12.71
CA ASN A 22 6.08 -16.36 -13.78
C ASN A 22 6.55 -15.75 -15.11
N GLY A 23 6.65 -14.42 -15.21
CA GLY A 23 7.04 -13.73 -16.44
C GLY A 23 5.97 -13.74 -17.55
N THR A 24 4.71 -14.07 -17.21
CA THR A 24 3.58 -14.14 -18.15
C THR A 24 2.70 -12.89 -18.14
N LEU A 25 2.94 -11.95 -17.21
CA LEU A 25 2.19 -10.71 -17.13
C LEU A 25 2.43 -9.81 -18.35
N MET A 26 1.36 -9.24 -18.88
CA MET A 26 1.40 -8.32 -20.02
C MET A 26 2.33 -7.12 -19.77
N ALA A 27 3.13 -6.75 -20.77
CA ALA A 27 4.00 -5.59 -20.68
C ALA A 27 3.18 -4.31 -20.42
N GLY A 28 3.66 -3.45 -19.52
CA GLY A 28 2.99 -2.21 -19.16
C GLY A 28 1.78 -2.37 -18.22
N TYR A 29 1.54 -3.57 -17.68
CA TYR A 29 0.42 -3.81 -16.76
C TYR A 29 0.42 -2.85 -15.57
N ILE A 30 -0.75 -2.30 -15.27
CA ILE A 30 -1.03 -1.45 -14.11
C ILE A 30 -1.94 -2.22 -13.17
N TYR A 31 -1.48 -2.41 -11.93
CA TYR A 31 -2.32 -2.90 -10.86
C TYR A 31 -3.26 -1.79 -10.41
N GLU A 32 -4.57 -2.07 -10.43
CA GLU A 32 -5.60 -1.26 -9.79
C GLU A 32 -5.80 -1.79 -8.37
N LEU A 33 -5.50 -0.99 -7.34
CA LEU A 33 -5.60 -1.39 -5.94
C LEU A 33 -6.91 -0.91 -5.30
N GLY A 34 -7.82 -0.35 -6.10
CA GLY A 34 -9.10 0.19 -5.68
C GLY A 34 -9.00 1.60 -5.09
N MET A 35 -10.09 2.03 -4.44
CA MET A 35 -10.16 3.35 -3.81
C MET A 35 -9.49 3.34 -2.43
N PRO A 36 -9.04 4.50 -1.91
CA PRO A 36 -8.53 4.58 -0.55
C PRO A 36 -9.65 4.28 0.46
N GLY A 37 -9.35 3.47 1.47
CA GLY A 37 -10.25 3.21 2.59
C GLY A 37 -10.50 4.43 3.47
N ASN A 38 -11.38 4.29 4.46
CA ASN A 38 -11.74 5.40 5.36
C ASN A 38 -10.54 5.92 6.17
N ILE A 39 -9.60 5.05 6.55
CA ILE A 39 -8.38 5.44 7.28
C ILE A 39 -7.49 6.33 6.40
N LEU A 40 -7.23 5.93 5.16
CA LEU A 40 -6.41 6.74 4.25
C LEU A 40 -7.10 8.07 3.92
N GLN A 41 -8.40 8.05 3.68
CA GLN A 41 -9.16 9.28 3.42
C GLN A 41 -9.12 10.25 4.61
N SER A 42 -9.14 9.77 5.86
CA SER A 42 -9.09 10.66 7.03
C SER A 42 -7.74 11.36 7.20
N THR A 43 -6.68 10.90 6.53
CA THR A 43 -5.36 11.56 6.52
C THR A 43 -5.18 12.52 5.35
N GLY A 44 -6.21 12.70 4.51
CA GLY A 44 -6.18 13.60 3.36
C GLY A 44 -5.80 12.93 2.04
N PHE A 45 -5.84 11.60 1.93
CA PHE A 45 -5.78 10.96 0.61
C PHE A 45 -6.97 11.44 -0.24
N PRO A 46 -6.74 11.85 -1.51
CA PRO A 46 -7.85 12.14 -2.42
C PRO A 46 -8.61 10.84 -2.71
N TYR A 47 -9.92 10.92 -2.92
CA TYR A 47 -10.71 9.73 -3.31
C TYR A 47 -10.55 9.50 -4.82
N GLU A 48 -9.38 8.99 -5.16
CA GLU A 48 -8.92 8.61 -6.50
C GLU A 48 -8.43 7.15 -6.47
N PRO A 49 -8.47 6.41 -7.59
CA PRO A 49 -7.93 5.06 -7.64
C PRO A 49 -6.45 5.02 -7.26
N ILE A 50 -6.05 4.00 -6.49
CA ILE A 50 -4.65 3.73 -6.17
C ILE A 50 -4.08 2.77 -7.22
N GLN A 51 -2.96 3.14 -7.82
CA GLN A 51 -2.32 2.38 -8.88
C GLN A 51 -0.85 2.05 -8.58
N LEU A 52 -0.40 0.91 -9.07
CA LEU A 52 1.01 0.49 -9.07
C LEU A 52 1.34 -0.11 -10.43
N SER A 53 2.35 0.42 -11.14
CA SER A 53 2.79 -0.26 -12.37
C SER A 53 3.63 -1.50 -12.04
N ALA A 54 3.45 -2.57 -12.80
CA ALA A 54 4.25 -3.79 -12.69
C ALA A 54 5.76 -3.50 -12.88
N ARG A 55 6.09 -2.58 -13.78
CA ARG A 55 7.45 -2.06 -13.96
C ARG A 55 7.99 -1.43 -12.68
N GLN A 56 7.22 -0.56 -12.02
CA GLN A 56 7.65 0.07 -10.78
C GLN A 56 7.87 -0.95 -9.66
N LEU A 57 6.99 -1.95 -9.54
CA LEU A 57 7.13 -3.04 -8.59
C LEU A 57 8.42 -3.84 -8.84
N ASN A 58 8.69 -4.23 -10.09
CA ASN A 58 9.94 -4.90 -10.47
C ASN A 58 11.15 -4.04 -10.08
N MET A 59 11.17 -2.77 -10.50
CA MET A 59 12.27 -1.84 -10.21
C MET A 59 12.53 -1.71 -8.70
N LYS A 60 11.49 -1.66 -7.87
CA LYS A 60 11.65 -1.57 -6.41
C LYS A 60 12.08 -2.89 -5.77
N SER A 61 11.60 -4.02 -6.28
CA SER A 61 11.96 -5.35 -5.75
C SER A 61 13.46 -5.66 -5.88
N VAL A 62 14.09 -5.14 -6.95
CA VAL A 62 15.53 -5.33 -7.23
C VAL A 62 16.39 -4.13 -6.84
N ASP A 63 15.82 -3.12 -6.16
CA ASP A 63 16.58 -1.96 -5.68
C ASP A 63 17.64 -2.43 -4.67
N LYS A 64 18.91 -2.09 -4.92
CA LYS A 64 20.05 -2.57 -4.13
C LYS A 64 19.97 -2.16 -2.65
N ASN A 65 19.32 -1.03 -2.35
CA ASN A 65 19.22 -0.53 -0.98
C ASN A 65 18.22 -1.36 -0.15
N HIS A 66 17.12 -1.79 -0.77
CA HIS A 66 16.02 -2.44 -0.09
C HIS A 66 15.41 -3.58 -0.92
N PRO A 67 16.20 -4.62 -1.30
CA PRO A 67 15.69 -5.67 -2.16
C PRO A 67 14.67 -6.53 -1.43
N PHE A 68 13.64 -6.97 -2.16
CA PHE A 68 12.61 -7.86 -1.63
C PHE A 68 12.08 -8.78 -2.72
N ARG A 69 11.56 -9.93 -2.29
CA ARG A 69 10.83 -10.86 -3.17
C ARG A 69 9.47 -10.27 -3.52
N ILE A 70 9.10 -10.27 -4.80
CA ILE A 70 7.81 -9.72 -5.26
C ILE A 70 6.62 -10.38 -4.52
N GLU A 71 6.73 -11.67 -4.20
CA GLU A 71 5.74 -12.42 -3.40
C GLU A 71 5.45 -11.77 -2.04
N ALA A 72 6.42 -11.04 -1.46
CA ALA A 72 6.28 -10.40 -0.16
C ALA A 72 5.25 -9.26 -0.15
N VAL A 73 4.81 -8.79 -1.32
CA VAL A 73 3.72 -7.82 -1.45
C VAL A 73 2.36 -8.46 -1.73
N LYS A 74 2.24 -9.79 -1.65
CA LYS A 74 0.95 -10.49 -1.70
C LYS A 74 0.02 -9.89 -0.65
N ASN A 75 -1.23 -9.65 -1.04
CA ASN A 75 -2.25 -8.97 -0.24
C ASN A 75 -2.03 -7.46 0.03
N LEU A 76 -1.25 -6.76 -0.79
CA LEU A 76 -1.04 -5.30 -0.65
C LEU A 76 -2.35 -4.51 -0.64
N VAL A 77 -3.34 -4.90 -1.43
CA VAL A 77 -4.66 -4.26 -1.50
C VAL A 77 -5.33 -4.25 -0.13
N VAL A 78 -5.41 -5.41 0.53
CA VAL A 78 -6.01 -5.54 1.88
C VAL A 78 -5.16 -4.81 2.93
N ALA A 79 -3.84 -4.88 2.81
CA ALA A 79 -2.93 -4.25 3.76
C ALA A 79 -3.05 -2.71 3.78
N LEU A 80 -3.30 -2.09 2.61
CA LEU A 80 -3.56 -0.65 2.49
C LEU A 80 -4.88 -0.20 3.14
N GLN A 81 -5.86 -1.09 3.26
CA GLN A 81 -7.13 -0.78 3.94
C GLN A 81 -6.98 -0.69 5.46
N ASN A 82 -5.97 -1.37 6.02
CA ASN A 82 -5.74 -1.48 7.46
C ASN A 82 -4.28 -1.18 7.83
N PRO A 83 -3.77 0.03 7.52
CA PRO A 83 -2.37 0.36 7.73
C PRO A 83 -2.00 0.35 9.22
N ILE A 84 -0.72 0.18 9.50
CA ILE A 84 -0.13 0.33 10.84
C ILE A 84 -0.03 1.82 11.17
N GLY A 85 0.39 2.64 10.21
CA GLY A 85 0.49 4.09 10.36
C GLY A 85 0.54 4.80 9.01
N VAL A 86 0.18 6.07 9.01
CA VAL A 86 0.30 6.97 7.87
C VAL A 86 1.09 8.19 8.31
N PHE A 87 2.05 8.62 7.49
CA PHE A 87 3.02 9.65 7.83
C PHE A 87 3.14 10.67 6.71
N SER A 88 3.38 11.94 7.09
CA SER A 88 3.68 12.99 6.13
C SER A 88 4.99 12.72 5.39
N TYR A 89 5.02 13.04 4.10
CA TYR A 89 6.21 12.92 3.26
C TYR A 89 6.31 14.13 2.32
N GLY A 90 7.35 14.95 2.50
CA GLY A 90 7.47 16.23 1.81
C GLY A 90 6.21 17.08 2.01
N ASP A 91 5.60 17.50 0.90
CA ASP A 91 4.28 18.10 0.91
C ASP A 91 3.19 17.04 1.06
N LYS A 92 2.56 16.97 2.24
CA LYS A 92 1.53 15.98 2.58
C LYS A 92 0.27 16.06 1.70
N SER A 93 0.07 17.15 0.97
CA SER A 93 -1.03 17.31 0.00
C SER A 93 -0.71 16.65 -1.35
N LYS A 94 0.55 16.29 -1.58
CA LYS A 94 1.04 15.65 -2.82
C LYS A 94 1.50 14.22 -2.59
N SER A 95 1.93 13.87 -1.38
CA SER A 95 2.41 12.52 -1.08
C SER A 95 2.39 12.17 0.39
N GLN A 96 2.18 10.89 0.69
CA GLN A 96 2.24 10.34 2.05
C GLN A 96 2.91 8.96 2.06
N ASN A 97 3.50 8.60 3.20
CA ASN A 97 4.04 7.27 3.44
C ASN A 97 3.07 6.46 4.28
N VAL A 98 2.77 5.23 3.84
CA VAL A 98 1.88 4.29 4.55
C VAL A 98 2.71 3.10 4.99
N ILE A 99 2.73 2.82 6.29
CA ILE A 99 3.31 1.59 6.82
C ILE A 99 2.21 0.54 6.90
N VAL A 100 2.40 -0.59 6.22
CA VAL A 100 1.41 -1.67 6.14
C VAL A 100 1.87 -2.92 6.89
N GLU A 101 0.91 -3.78 7.21
CA GLU A 101 1.15 -5.07 7.87
C GLU A 101 1.57 -6.16 6.87
N LEU A 102 2.53 -5.83 6.02
CA LEU A 102 3.29 -6.78 5.22
C LEU A 102 4.75 -6.68 5.66
N GLN A 103 5.46 -7.81 5.68
CA GLN A 103 6.83 -7.87 6.15
C GLN A 103 7.74 -8.66 5.21
N TYR A 104 8.98 -8.23 5.16
CA TYR A 104 10.07 -8.99 4.56
C TYR A 104 11.30 -8.85 5.45
N ARG A 105 11.86 -9.99 5.92
CA ARG A 105 13.00 -10.02 6.84
C ARG A 105 12.79 -9.14 8.09
N ASN A 106 11.65 -9.29 8.76
CA ASN A 106 11.24 -8.56 9.98
C ASN A 106 11.05 -7.04 9.83
N LYS A 107 11.06 -6.52 8.60
CA LYS A 107 10.84 -5.11 8.29
C LYS A 107 9.45 -4.93 7.70
N ASN A 108 8.69 -3.96 8.21
CA ASN A 108 7.39 -3.62 7.63
C ASN A 108 7.56 -2.91 6.28
N PHE A 109 6.64 -3.15 5.35
CA PHE A 109 6.63 -2.43 4.10
C PHE A 109 6.19 -0.98 4.30
N LEU A 110 6.99 -0.08 3.73
CA LEU A 110 6.60 1.28 3.43
C LEU A 110 6.02 1.34 2.02
N VAL A 111 4.88 2.02 1.89
CA VAL A 111 4.23 2.35 0.62
C VAL A 111 4.19 3.88 0.50
N GLY A 112 5.01 4.43 -0.40
CA GLY A 112 5.05 5.85 -0.72
C GLY A 112 4.08 6.17 -1.85
N VAL A 113 3.00 6.87 -1.53
CA VAL A 113 1.91 7.19 -2.45
C VAL A 113 1.98 8.66 -2.86
N HIS A 114 1.95 8.91 -4.16
CA HIS A 114 1.89 10.25 -4.76
C HIS A 114 0.49 10.50 -5.31
N PHE A 115 -0.10 11.64 -4.99
CA PHE A 115 -1.47 12.00 -5.32
C PHE A 115 -1.57 12.77 -6.63
N ASN A 116 -2.79 12.87 -7.15
CA ASN A 116 -3.16 13.73 -8.27
C ASN A 116 -2.25 13.56 -9.49
N THR A 117 -1.81 12.33 -9.74
CA THR A 117 -0.93 12.02 -10.87
C THR A 117 -1.83 11.65 -12.05
N PRO A 118 -1.80 12.37 -13.18
CA PRO A 118 -2.56 11.95 -14.35
C PRO A 118 -2.00 10.62 -14.88
N ASN A 119 -2.87 9.65 -15.13
CA ASN A 119 -2.51 8.42 -15.82
C ASN A 119 -2.47 8.63 -17.34
N ALA A 120 -2.24 7.56 -18.12
CA ALA A 120 -2.16 7.61 -19.58
C ALA A 120 -3.45 8.14 -20.25
N ASN A 121 -4.60 8.06 -19.57
CA ASN A 121 -5.89 8.53 -20.04
C ASN A 121 -6.27 9.90 -19.44
N PHE A 122 -5.31 10.62 -18.84
CA PHE A 122 -5.50 11.91 -18.17
C PHE A 122 -6.47 11.87 -16.97
N ILE A 123 -6.73 10.68 -16.42
CA ILE A 123 -7.50 10.52 -15.19
C ILE A 123 -6.55 10.68 -14.01
N SER A 124 -6.95 11.50 -13.04
CA SER A 124 -6.19 11.71 -11.81
C SER A 124 -6.20 10.45 -10.94
N VAL A 125 -5.02 9.96 -10.58
CA VAL A 125 -4.83 8.76 -9.75
C VAL A 125 -3.82 8.99 -8.63
N SER A 126 -3.90 8.15 -7.60
CA SER A 126 -2.87 8.01 -6.57
C SER A 126 -1.88 6.91 -6.96
N ASN A 127 -0.63 7.26 -7.23
CA ASN A 127 0.37 6.33 -7.75
C ASN A 127 1.38 5.90 -6.67
N ILE A 128 1.59 4.60 -6.51
CA ILE A 128 2.63 4.05 -5.63
C ILE A 128 3.99 4.19 -6.32
N ARG A 129 4.82 5.10 -5.80
CA ARG A 129 6.19 5.35 -6.29
C ARG A 129 7.27 4.75 -5.39
N GLY A 130 6.97 4.62 -4.09
CA GLY A 130 7.82 3.94 -3.11
C GLY A 130 7.17 2.65 -2.64
N LEU A 131 7.91 1.54 -2.64
CA LEU A 131 7.44 0.26 -2.08
C LEU A 131 8.65 -0.56 -1.68
N PHE A 132 8.94 -0.66 -0.38
CA PHE A 132 10.10 -1.40 0.10
C PHE A 132 9.99 -1.74 1.60
N PRO A 133 10.62 -2.82 2.07
CA PRO A 133 10.75 -3.10 3.50
C PRO A 133 11.62 -2.03 4.17
N LYS A 134 11.13 -1.44 5.27
CA LYS A 134 11.81 -0.43 6.05
C LYS A 134 12.00 -0.88 7.48
N ASP A 135 13.17 -0.59 8.05
CA ASP A 135 13.47 -0.91 9.43
C ASP A 135 12.48 -0.23 10.39
N ASN A 136 11.97 -1.01 11.34
CA ASN A 136 10.87 -0.57 12.17
C ASN A 136 11.26 0.61 13.07
N HIS A 137 12.46 0.60 13.62
CA HIS A 137 13.00 1.71 14.40
C HIS A 137 13.04 3.03 13.61
N GLU A 138 13.26 2.99 12.29
CA GLU A 138 13.36 4.21 11.46
C GLU A 138 12.02 4.91 11.29
N TRP A 139 10.94 4.16 11.03
CA TRP A 139 9.62 4.77 10.89
C TRP A 139 8.92 4.98 12.23
N ILE A 140 9.27 4.23 13.29
CA ILE A 140 8.84 4.57 14.66
C ILE A 140 9.42 5.93 15.06
N ASN A 141 10.67 6.24 14.68
CA ASN A 141 11.25 7.57 14.92
C ASN A 141 10.44 8.71 14.25
N TRP A 142 9.70 8.44 13.18
CA TRP A 142 8.82 9.47 12.58
C TRP A 142 7.66 9.87 13.49
N ILE A 143 7.25 8.99 14.41
CA ILE A 143 6.27 9.32 15.45
C ILE A 143 6.87 10.37 16.39
N VAL A 144 8.10 10.15 16.84
CA VAL A 144 8.86 11.10 17.69
C VAL A 144 9.04 12.44 16.97
N GLN A 145 9.27 12.42 15.67
CA GLN A 145 9.40 13.61 14.83
C GLN A 145 8.07 14.33 14.53
N GLY A 146 6.94 13.86 15.06
CA GLY A 146 5.64 14.50 14.86
C GLY A 146 5.06 14.37 13.44
N LYS A 147 5.53 13.37 12.66
CA LYS A 147 5.10 13.18 11.25
C LYS A 147 3.83 12.35 11.10
N ALA A 148 3.34 11.73 12.18
CA ALA A 148 2.20 10.84 12.14
C ALA A 148 0.91 11.58 11.75
N LEU A 149 0.16 11.01 10.79
CA LEU A 149 -1.17 11.43 10.37
C LEU A 149 -2.24 10.43 10.84
N TYR A 150 -1.86 9.16 10.97
CA TYR A 150 -2.68 8.10 11.56
C TYR A 150 -1.79 7.09 12.28
N ILE A 151 -2.27 6.56 13.41
CA ILE A 151 -1.59 5.56 14.24
C ILE A 151 -2.56 4.44 14.62
N ASN A 152 -2.22 3.20 14.26
CA ASN A 152 -2.81 2.01 14.88
C ASN A 152 -2.10 1.73 16.21
N LYS A 153 -2.65 2.27 17.30
CA LYS A 153 -2.02 2.25 18.63
C LYS A 153 -1.61 0.84 19.08
N LYS A 154 -2.48 -0.16 18.86
CA LYS A 154 -2.22 -1.54 19.28
C LYS A 154 -1.07 -2.17 18.51
N LYS A 155 -1.04 -2.03 17.18
CA LYS A 155 0.03 -2.59 16.34
C LYS A 155 1.36 -1.91 16.60
N ILE A 156 1.37 -0.58 16.73
CA ILE A 156 2.59 0.18 16.96
C ILE A 156 3.15 -0.09 18.37
N GLN A 157 2.30 -0.19 19.40
CA GLN A 157 2.79 -0.53 20.74
C GLN A 157 3.51 -1.88 20.76
N LYS A 158 2.94 -2.92 20.12
CA LYS A 158 3.60 -4.23 20.00
C LYS A 158 4.98 -4.13 19.34
N LEU A 159 5.14 -3.25 18.35
CA LEU A 159 6.40 -3.05 17.65
C LEU A 159 7.42 -2.30 18.52
N ILE A 160 6.98 -1.30 19.28
CA ILE A 160 7.81 -0.63 20.29
C ILE A 160 8.30 -1.64 21.34
N ASP A 161 7.41 -2.49 21.85
CA ASP A 161 7.76 -3.49 22.87
C ASP A 161 8.81 -4.49 22.34
N ILE A 162 8.67 -4.94 21.08
CA ILE A 162 9.67 -5.79 20.42
C ILE A 162 11.01 -5.06 20.26
N GLN A 163 10.98 -3.77 19.93
CA GLN A 163 12.20 -2.98 19.75
C GLN A 163 12.95 -2.78 21.08
N GLY A 164 12.23 -2.50 22.18
CA GLY A 164 12.84 -2.34 23.50
C GLY A 164 13.48 -3.61 24.08
N ILE A 165 13.15 -4.78 23.54
CA ILE A 165 13.83 -6.05 23.87
C ILE A 165 15.16 -6.19 23.12
N ASN A 166 15.32 -5.53 21.97
CA ASN A 166 16.53 -5.63 21.16
C ASN A 166 17.65 -4.77 21.76
N HIS A 167 18.75 -5.38 22.20
CA HIS A 167 19.89 -4.69 22.81
C HIS A 167 20.71 -3.79 21.88
N SER A 168 20.30 -3.61 20.62
CA SER A 168 21.03 -2.86 19.59
C SER A 168 20.20 -1.70 19.02
N GLU A 169 19.30 -1.13 19.82
CA GLU A 169 18.53 0.02 19.39
C GLU A 169 19.44 1.19 19.00
N PRO A 170 19.11 1.94 17.93
CA PRO A 170 19.84 3.15 17.60
C PRO A 170 19.66 4.20 18.70
N THR A 171 20.75 4.88 19.08
CA THR A 171 20.76 5.93 20.11
C THR A 171 19.84 7.12 19.82
N TYR A 172 19.42 7.30 18.56
CA TYR A 172 18.51 8.38 18.18
C TYR A 172 17.03 8.08 18.48
N LEU A 173 16.67 6.85 18.81
CA LEU A 173 15.27 6.45 18.99
C LEU A 173 14.89 6.51 20.48
N ASP A 174 13.97 7.43 20.81
CA ASP A 174 13.36 7.48 22.13
C ASP A 174 12.03 6.70 22.15
N LEU A 175 12.09 5.43 22.57
CA LEU A 175 10.92 4.56 22.68
C LEU A 175 9.92 5.01 23.76
N ASN A 176 10.37 5.67 24.83
CA ASN A 176 9.49 6.16 25.89
C ASN A 176 8.64 7.32 25.38
N LEU A 177 9.27 8.25 24.66
CA LEU A 177 8.58 9.33 23.98
C LEU A 177 7.66 8.81 22.88
N ALA A 178 8.12 7.86 22.06
CA ALA A 178 7.27 7.22 21.05
C ALA A 178 6.01 6.60 21.68
N THR A 179 6.17 5.85 22.79
CA THR A 179 5.06 5.27 23.57
C THR A 179 4.08 6.33 24.04
N LYS A 180 4.58 7.44 24.61
CA LYS A 180 3.75 8.55 25.07
C LYS A 180 2.94 9.15 23.93
N ILE A 181 3.59 9.46 22.81
CA ILE A 181 2.94 10.04 21.62
C ILE A 181 1.88 9.07 21.08
N VAL A 182 2.17 7.78 20.95
CA VAL A 182 1.21 6.77 20.48
C VAL A 182 -0.04 6.73 21.37
N LYS A 183 0.13 6.77 22.69
CA LYS A 183 -0.99 6.75 23.65
C LYS A 183 -1.85 8.01 23.51
N GLU A 184 -1.23 9.18 23.40
CA GLU A 184 -1.91 10.48 23.34
C GLU A 184 -2.44 10.84 21.94
N PHE A 185 -1.97 10.19 20.87
CA PHE A 185 -2.32 10.52 19.49
C PHE A 185 -3.84 10.42 19.24
N LYS A 186 -4.41 11.46 18.63
CA LYS A 186 -5.83 11.51 18.24
C LYS A 186 -5.93 11.32 16.72
N ASN A 187 -6.39 10.16 16.29
CA ASN A 187 -6.58 9.88 14.86
C ASN A 187 -7.66 10.81 14.27
N PRO A 188 -7.45 11.32 13.04
CA PRO A 188 -8.43 12.16 12.38
C PRO A 188 -9.71 11.37 12.07
N THR A 189 -10.85 12.03 12.23
CA THR A 189 -12.15 11.53 11.77
C THR A 189 -12.37 11.93 10.32
N LYS A 190 -13.06 11.08 9.56
CA LYS A 190 -13.43 11.40 8.19
C LYS A 190 -14.47 12.54 8.23
N ASN A 191 -14.15 13.69 7.65
CA ASN A 191 -15.13 14.75 7.43
C ASN A 191 -16.00 14.34 6.21
N ILE A 192 -17.20 13.84 6.48
CA ILE A 192 -18.12 13.31 5.45
C ILE A 192 -18.72 14.45 4.59
N ASN A 193 -18.67 15.70 5.07
CA ASN A 193 -19.46 16.82 4.55
C ASN A 193 -18.91 17.49 3.27
N ASN A 194 -17.76 17.07 2.73
CA ASN A 194 -17.15 17.75 1.57
C ASN A 194 -17.20 16.93 0.27
N TYR A 195 -17.81 15.74 0.27
CA TYR A 195 -17.78 14.84 -0.90
C TYR A 195 -19.12 14.64 -1.61
N SER A 196 -20.22 15.17 -1.08
CA SER A 196 -21.57 14.94 -1.64
C SER A 196 -21.92 15.80 -2.86
N ASP A 197 -21.18 16.88 -3.14
CA ASP A 197 -21.66 17.91 -4.08
C ASP A 197 -20.91 18.01 -5.42
N LYS A 198 -19.93 17.13 -5.72
CA LYS A 198 -19.17 17.22 -6.99
C LYS A 198 -19.11 15.99 -7.90
N ASN A 199 -19.58 14.80 -7.48
CA ASN A 199 -19.53 13.59 -8.32
C ASN A 199 -20.87 12.85 -8.41
N LYS A 200 -21.89 13.50 -8.99
CA LYS A 200 -23.11 12.83 -9.49
C LYS A 200 -23.00 12.44 -10.98
N GLY A 201 -21.79 12.25 -11.51
CA GLY A 201 -21.60 11.76 -12.88
C GLY A 201 -20.32 10.92 -13.01
N SER A 202 -20.46 9.74 -13.62
CA SER A 202 -19.41 8.79 -14.05
C SER A 202 -18.97 7.64 -13.10
N GLY A 203 -19.72 7.35 -12.04
CA GLY A 203 -19.40 6.27 -11.09
C GLY A 203 -19.53 4.81 -11.58
N THR A 204 -19.70 4.52 -12.87
CA THR A 204 -19.92 3.14 -13.37
C THR A 204 -18.87 2.62 -14.35
N ASP A 205 -17.98 3.46 -14.89
CA ASP A 205 -17.27 3.07 -16.12
C ASP A 205 -15.80 2.67 -15.91
N CYS A 206 -15.27 2.75 -14.68
CA CYS A 206 -13.89 2.34 -14.36
C CYS A 206 -13.75 0.85 -13.98
N PHE A 207 -14.84 0.09 -13.89
CA PHE A 207 -14.79 -1.33 -13.49
C PHE A 207 -14.74 -2.34 -14.65
N ALA A 208 -14.95 -1.91 -15.90
CA ALA A 208 -15.04 -2.81 -17.04
C ALA A 208 -13.71 -3.53 -17.38
N ASN A 209 -12.56 -2.93 -17.05
CA ASN A 209 -11.25 -3.51 -17.39
C ASN A 209 -10.70 -4.51 -16.36
N ALA A 210 -11.29 -4.59 -15.15
CA ALA A 210 -10.86 -5.53 -14.12
C ALA A 210 -11.40 -6.97 -14.32
N LEU A 211 -12.34 -7.14 -15.25
CA LEU A 211 -13.02 -8.41 -15.53
C LEU A 211 -12.56 -9.11 -16.81
N ALA A 212 -11.43 -8.69 -17.41
CA ALA A 212 -10.87 -9.41 -18.56
C ALA A 212 -10.69 -10.90 -18.18
N PRO A 213 -11.34 -11.84 -18.89
CA PRO A 213 -11.35 -13.25 -18.49
C PRO A 213 -9.93 -13.80 -18.47
N ILE A 214 -9.62 -14.56 -17.42
CA ILE A 214 -8.39 -15.34 -17.31
C ILE A 214 -8.35 -16.27 -18.54
N PRO A 215 -7.34 -16.16 -19.43
CA PRO A 215 -7.19 -17.12 -20.52
C PRO A 215 -6.95 -18.50 -19.90
N LYS A 216 -7.81 -19.47 -20.23
CA LYS A 216 -7.62 -20.85 -19.77
C LYS A 216 -6.25 -21.36 -20.25
N PRO A 217 -5.49 -22.09 -19.41
CA PRO A 217 -4.23 -22.67 -19.84
C PRO A 217 -4.49 -23.59 -21.05
N LYS A 218 -3.73 -23.40 -22.13
CA LYS A 218 -3.76 -24.31 -23.27
C LYS A 218 -3.29 -25.68 -22.79
N SER A 219 -4.21 -26.65 -22.83
CA SER A 219 -3.87 -28.07 -22.66
C SER A 219 -2.76 -28.42 -23.63
N THR A 220 -1.59 -28.78 -23.11
CA THR A 220 -0.51 -29.35 -23.90
C THR A 220 -0.95 -30.74 -24.35
N ALA A 221 -1.22 -30.88 -25.64
CA ALA A 221 -1.46 -32.16 -26.26
C ALA A 221 -0.25 -33.08 -26.00
N LYS A 222 -0.50 -34.24 -25.41
CA LYS A 222 0.46 -35.35 -25.35
C LYS A 222 0.91 -35.67 -26.77
N VAL A 223 2.19 -35.46 -27.05
CA VAL A 223 2.86 -36.05 -28.20
C VAL A 223 3.01 -37.55 -27.91
N THR A 224 2.09 -38.35 -28.43
CA THR A 224 2.31 -39.78 -28.60
C THR A 224 3.30 -39.98 -29.74
N LYS A 225 4.51 -40.45 -29.40
CA LYS A 225 5.44 -41.05 -30.36
C LYS A 225 4.94 -42.46 -30.66
N ASN A 226 4.70 -42.74 -31.94
CA ASN A 226 4.85 -44.08 -32.52
C ASN A 226 6.18 -44.12 -33.27
#